data_AF-A0A1F3KVD2-F1
#
_entry.id   AF-A0A1F3KVD2-F1
#
_cell.length_a   1.000
_cell.length_b   1.000
_cell.length_c   1.000
_cell.angle_alpha   90.00
_cell.angle_beta   90.00
_cell.angle_gamma   90.00
#
_symmetry.space_group_name_H-M   'P 1'
#
loop_
_entity.id
_entity.type
_entity.pdbx_description
1 polymer ?
#
loop_
_entity_poly.entity_id
_entity_poly.type
_entity_poly.pdbx_seq_one_letter_code
_entity_poly.pdbx_strand_id
1 'polypeptide(L)'
;MKKILLFTLTAVTLMLFSNINFGQAPALGTASNFVLFSTVGAVTNSGISQLTGNVGSNSGLSTAFGNVNGVMHDNDGASAQCATDLLNAYNQLNNTVNEFFPAPLIGNGDTLIAGVYSISEASTLNLNLYLNAQGNSNAVFIFKIQGSLSTGADSKVKLINGALACNVFWKVEGLVSMASGTTMRGTVIANNAAIEMNTGDTLEGRVLAIAGAVSVDGVLAYTPIGCGSPVLTGPTPPVLSTTECYAIFSASGEVTNSGVSIVSGDVGTNVGLTSGFDPLNVTGTIHPIPDASTDACAAELLTVYSFLNTLPYDIELLYPAQFGNNLVLTPHTYLLNGAVTFTDTLYLNALGDSNAVFVIQVNGAFSTSTYSKIILINGTKPENIYWKIDGAVSINDYSVFNGNIICSSGAIELKSGVHIDGRVFTTVGTLTTSEVTVTMPPGCSTIDLKKNVFEKNNDLISIYPNPFTNNTYITIAEAQNESKIAIIIYNYLGMEIFTSVIEKQELKIDMSEFVSGIYFYKAILNGNVVQTGSLILL
;
A
#
# COMPACT_ATOMS: atom_id res chain seq x y z
N MET A 1 -63.89 -19.33 -16.46
CA MET A 1 -63.79 -17.86 -16.25
C MET A 1 -62.61 -17.43 -15.38
N LYS A 2 -62.37 -18.02 -14.19
CA LYS A 2 -61.28 -17.59 -13.28
C LYS A 2 -59.85 -17.59 -13.88
N LYS A 3 -59.48 -18.61 -14.67
CA LYS A 3 -58.14 -18.67 -15.30
C LYS A 3 -57.95 -17.61 -16.39
N ILE A 4 -58.99 -17.36 -17.21
CA ILE A 4 -58.95 -16.36 -18.28
C ILE A 4 -58.83 -14.95 -17.68
N LEU A 5 -59.56 -14.67 -16.60
CA LEU A 5 -59.49 -13.38 -15.89
C LEU A 5 -58.11 -13.15 -15.25
N LEU A 6 -57.49 -14.21 -14.71
CA LEU A 6 -56.13 -14.12 -14.17
C LEU A 6 -55.12 -13.79 -15.27
N PHE A 7 -55.15 -14.51 -16.40
CA PHE A 7 -54.25 -14.25 -17.53
C PHE A 7 -54.42 -12.86 -18.16
N THR A 8 -55.65 -12.36 -18.28
CA THR A 8 -55.88 -10.98 -18.75
C THR A 8 -55.41 -9.95 -17.74
N LEU A 9 -55.58 -10.19 -16.43
CA LEU A 9 -55.05 -9.29 -15.41
C LEU A 9 -53.52 -9.24 -15.42
N THR A 10 -52.84 -10.40 -15.55
CA THR A 10 -51.37 -10.45 -15.64
C THR A 10 -50.85 -9.74 -16.90
N ALA A 11 -51.51 -9.95 -18.05
CA ALA A 11 -51.14 -9.29 -19.31
C ALA A 11 -51.35 -7.77 -19.25
N VAL A 12 -52.46 -7.30 -18.66
CA VAL A 12 -52.72 -5.87 -18.46
C VAL A 12 -51.71 -5.26 -17.48
N THR A 13 -51.35 -5.95 -16.38
CA THR A 13 -50.27 -5.47 -15.50
C THR A 13 -48.92 -5.41 -16.22
N LEU A 14 -48.58 -6.39 -17.07
CA LEU A 14 -47.35 -6.36 -17.89
C LEU A 14 -47.34 -5.22 -18.91
N MET A 15 -48.49 -4.83 -19.46
CA MET A 15 -48.60 -3.67 -20.37
C MET A 15 -48.68 -2.31 -19.66
N LEU A 16 -48.95 -2.30 -18.34
CA LEU A 16 -48.97 -1.10 -17.50
C LEU A 16 -47.62 -0.80 -16.83
N PHE A 17 -46.65 -1.72 -16.89
CA PHE A 17 -45.26 -1.37 -16.64
C PHE A 17 -44.76 -0.57 -17.84
N SER A 18 -44.63 0.75 -17.65
CA SER A 18 -43.84 1.58 -18.55
C SER A 18 -42.49 0.90 -18.80
N ASN A 19 -42.09 0.80 -20.08
CA ASN A 19 -40.73 0.41 -20.45
C ASN A 19 -39.76 1.50 -20.00
N ILE A 20 -39.46 1.55 -18.71
CA ILE A 20 -38.32 2.30 -18.18
C ILE A 20 -37.06 1.54 -18.62
N ASN A 21 -36.57 1.85 -19.81
CA ASN A 21 -35.24 1.47 -20.25
C ASN A 21 -34.25 2.39 -19.55
N PHE A 22 -33.58 1.88 -18.51
CA PHE A 22 -32.40 2.55 -17.99
C PHE A 22 -31.26 2.38 -19.00
N GLY A 23 -30.50 3.44 -19.27
CA GLY A 23 -29.26 3.32 -20.02
C GLY A 23 -28.34 2.31 -19.33
N GLN A 24 -27.88 1.30 -20.05
CA GLN A 24 -26.85 0.38 -19.54
C GLN A 24 -25.48 1.04 -19.72
N ALA A 25 -24.63 0.97 -18.70
CA ALA A 25 -23.25 1.40 -18.83
C ALA A 25 -22.55 0.59 -19.93
N PRO A 26 -21.86 1.22 -20.90
CA PRO A 26 -21.14 0.50 -21.94
C PRO A 26 -19.98 -0.30 -21.33
N ALA A 27 -19.71 -1.47 -21.92
CA ALA A 27 -18.52 -2.23 -21.57
C ALA A 27 -17.27 -1.55 -22.18
N LEU A 28 -16.35 -1.09 -21.34
CA LEU A 28 -15.13 -0.41 -21.78
C LEU A 28 -14.00 -1.39 -22.18
N GLY A 29 -14.10 -2.68 -21.83
CA GLY A 29 -13.01 -3.63 -22.05
C GLY A 29 -11.69 -3.15 -21.47
N THR A 30 -10.60 -3.31 -22.21
CA THR A 30 -9.26 -2.84 -21.84
C THR A 30 -9.12 -1.31 -21.80
N ALA A 31 -10.00 -0.55 -22.47
CA ALA A 31 -10.02 0.91 -22.36
C ALA A 31 -10.36 1.39 -20.93
N SER A 32 -10.92 0.50 -20.09
CA SER A 32 -11.12 0.78 -18.66
C SER A 32 -9.82 1.00 -17.89
N ASN A 33 -8.69 0.46 -18.36
CA ASN A 33 -7.39 0.57 -17.70
C ASN A 33 -6.69 1.92 -17.98
N PHE A 34 -7.15 2.67 -18.98
CA PHE A 34 -6.52 3.93 -19.39
C PHE A 34 -7.19 5.14 -18.75
N VAL A 35 -6.37 6.10 -18.32
CA VAL A 35 -6.83 7.43 -17.90
C VAL A 35 -6.77 8.42 -19.07
N LEU A 36 -5.72 8.35 -19.90
CA LEU A 36 -5.58 9.09 -21.15
C LEU A 36 -5.32 8.11 -22.29
N PHE A 37 -6.06 8.21 -23.39
CA PHE A 37 -5.81 7.35 -24.55
C PHE A 37 -6.21 8.01 -25.87
N SER A 38 -5.45 7.73 -26.93
CA SER A 38 -5.86 8.01 -28.31
C SER A 38 -5.67 6.81 -29.22
N THR A 39 -6.69 6.42 -29.97
CA THR A 39 -6.56 5.38 -31.00
C THR A 39 -5.69 5.87 -32.16
N VAL A 40 -5.83 7.14 -32.55
CA VAL A 40 -5.00 7.82 -33.57
C VAL A 40 -4.77 9.26 -33.14
N GLY A 41 -3.56 9.61 -32.73
CA GLY A 41 -3.21 10.95 -32.29
C GLY A 41 -2.10 10.98 -31.24
N ALA A 42 -1.46 12.13 -31.08
CA ALA A 42 -0.48 12.34 -30.02
C ALA A 42 -1.16 12.43 -28.66
N VAL A 43 -0.47 11.98 -27.62
CA VAL A 43 -0.86 12.16 -26.22
C VAL A 43 0.24 13.00 -25.56
N THR A 44 -0.07 14.19 -25.09
CA THR A 44 0.94 15.17 -24.67
C THR A 44 0.64 15.73 -23.30
N ASN A 45 1.71 15.94 -22.53
CA ASN A 45 1.65 16.61 -21.25
C ASN A 45 2.48 17.92 -21.26
N SER A 46 1.96 18.94 -20.59
CA SER A 46 2.67 20.14 -20.18
C SER A 46 2.61 20.27 -18.66
N GLY A 47 3.63 20.89 -18.07
CA GLY A 47 3.73 21.02 -16.61
C GLY A 47 3.80 19.67 -15.88
N ILE A 48 3.46 19.69 -14.59
CA ILE A 48 3.46 18.50 -13.73
C ILE A 48 2.03 18.01 -13.57
N SER A 49 1.70 16.88 -14.20
CA SER A 49 0.41 16.21 -14.05
C SER A 49 0.51 14.99 -13.14
N GLN A 50 -0.56 14.74 -12.38
CA GLN A 50 -0.73 13.58 -11.51
C GLN A 50 -1.73 12.62 -12.16
N LEU A 51 -1.24 11.49 -12.63
CA LEU A 51 -2.02 10.55 -13.45
C LEU A 51 -2.04 9.17 -12.81
N THR A 52 -3.24 8.61 -12.62
CA THR A 52 -3.44 7.21 -12.17
C THR A 52 -4.27 6.44 -13.19
N GLY A 53 -3.69 5.38 -13.75
CA GLY A 53 -4.18 4.64 -14.90
C GLY A 53 -3.22 4.73 -16.07
N ASN A 54 -3.37 3.83 -17.04
CA ASN A 54 -2.49 3.75 -18.20
C ASN A 54 -2.64 4.99 -19.10
N VAL A 55 -1.56 5.35 -19.77
CA VAL A 55 -1.50 6.44 -20.74
C VAL A 55 -0.97 5.87 -22.04
N GLY A 56 -1.54 6.23 -23.19
CA GLY A 56 -1.00 5.71 -24.44
C GLY A 56 -1.68 6.14 -25.72
N SER A 57 -1.00 5.86 -26.83
CA SER A 57 -1.54 6.01 -28.18
C SER A 57 -1.32 4.76 -29.02
N ASN A 58 -2.36 4.30 -29.73
CA ASN A 58 -2.21 3.18 -30.66
C ASN A 58 -1.61 3.60 -32.02
N SER A 59 -1.76 4.87 -32.39
CA SER A 59 -1.14 5.44 -33.59
C SER A 59 -0.75 6.88 -33.32
N GLY A 60 0.41 7.03 -32.68
CA GLY A 60 0.91 8.29 -32.15
C GLY A 60 1.99 8.03 -31.11
N LEU A 61 2.32 9.05 -30.30
CA LEU A 61 3.29 8.93 -29.22
C LEU A 61 2.81 9.72 -27.99
N SER A 62 3.13 9.17 -26.81
CA SER A 62 3.01 9.84 -25.53
C SER A 62 4.29 10.63 -25.23
N THR A 63 4.19 11.95 -25.01
CA THR A 63 5.38 12.81 -24.86
C THR A 63 5.26 13.79 -23.68
N ALA A 64 6.42 14.13 -23.10
CA ALA A 64 6.58 15.11 -22.02
C ALA A 64 5.86 14.76 -20.70
N PHE A 65 5.57 13.48 -20.45
CA PHE A 65 5.13 12.99 -19.15
C PHE A 65 6.30 12.86 -18.17
N GLY A 66 6.00 13.04 -16.88
CA GLY A 66 6.87 12.60 -15.78
C GLY A 66 6.49 11.19 -15.33
N ASN A 67 6.66 10.89 -14.05
CA ASN A 67 6.20 9.62 -13.48
C ASN A 67 4.66 9.53 -13.52
N VAL A 68 4.14 8.43 -14.07
CA VAL A 68 2.71 8.12 -14.15
C VAL A 68 2.44 6.89 -13.28
N ASN A 69 1.37 6.93 -12.48
CA ASN A 69 0.89 5.76 -11.74
C ASN A 69 0.07 4.85 -12.67
N GLY A 70 0.75 4.25 -13.64
CA GLY A 70 0.19 3.42 -14.70
C GLY A 70 1.23 3.13 -15.76
N VAL A 71 0.90 2.24 -16.70
CA VAL A 71 1.81 1.84 -17.77
C VAL A 71 1.64 2.75 -18.99
N MET A 72 2.77 3.13 -19.59
CA MET A 72 2.81 3.88 -20.85
C MET A 72 2.73 2.89 -22.04
N HIS A 73 1.69 2.98 -22.86
CA HIS A 73 1.43 2.06 -23.97
C HIS A 73 1.35 2.78 -25.32
N ASP A 74 2.46 2.84 -26.05
CA ASP A 74 2.51 3.45 -27.39
C ASP A 74 2.79 2.41 -28.47
N ASN A 75 1.88 2.29 -29.45
CA ASN A 75 1.97 1.40 -30.61
C ASN A 75 2.30 -0.07 -30.24
N ASP A 76 1.65 -0.61 -29.21
CA ASP A 76 1.86 -1.97 -28.70
C ASP A 76 0.56 -2.79 -28.71
N GLY A 77 0.63 -4.03 -28.21
CA GLY A 77 -0.54 -4.92 -28.17
C GLY A 77 -1.67 -4.42 -27.24
N ALA A 78 -1.32 -3.71 -26.16
CA ALA A 78 -2.30 -3.20 -25.21
C ALA A 78 -3.02 -1.97 -25.77
N SER A 79 -2.31 -1.06 -26.43
CA SER A 79 -2.93 0.08 -27.11
C SER A 79 -3.77 -0.35 -28.31
N ALA A 80 -3.37 -1.39 -29.05
CA ALA A 80 -4.18 -1.98 -30.13
C ALA A 80 -5.50 -2.58 -29.62
N GLN A 81 -5.48 -3.31 -28.51
CA GLN A 81 -6.70 -3.85 -27.91
C GLN A 81 -7.58 -2.73 -27.33
N CYS A 82 -6.98 -1.73 -26.67
CA CYS A 82 -7.68 -0.56 -26.15
C CYS A 82 -8.42 0.20 -27.27
N ALA A 83 -7.79 0.40 -28.42
CA ALA A 83 -8.42 1.03 -29.58
C ALA A 83 -9.67 0.29 -30.07
N THR A 84 -9.60 -1.05 -30.10
CA THR A 84 -10.72 -1.91 -30.50
C THR A 84 -11.86 -1.83 -29.49
N ASP A 85 -11.56 -1.96 -28.20
CA ASP A 85 -12.56 -1.92 -27.13
C ASP A 85 -13.21 -0.54 -26.99
N LEU A 86 -12.42 0.53 -27.17
CA LEU A 86 -12.92 1.90 -27.18
C LEU A 86 -13.91 2.14 -28.33
N LEU A 87 -13.62 1.64 -29.53
CA LEU A 87 -14.55 1.73 -30.66
C LEU A 87 -15.86 0.98 -30.38
N ASN A 88 -15.78 -0.20 -29.74
CA ASN A 88 -16.96 -0.94 -29.32
C ASN A 88 -17.80 -0.17 -28.29
N ALA A 89 -17.16 0.41 -27.28
CA ALA A 89 -17.83 1.24 -26.28
C ALA A 89 -18.49 2.48 -26.90
N TYR A 90 -17.79 3.16 -27.82
CA TYR A 90 -18.33 4.28 -28.58
C TYR A 90 -19.59 3.88 -29.37
N ASN A 91 -19.55 2.74 -30.08
CA ASN A 91 -20.70 2.25 -30.84
C ASN A 91 -21.90 1.91 -29.94
N GLN A 92 -21.68 1.33 -28.75
CA GLN A 92 -22.73 1.09 -27.77
C GLN A 92 -23.37 2.40 -27.29
N LEU A 93 -22.57 3.40 -26.93
CA LEU A 93 -23.07 4.73 -26.53
C LEU A 93 -23.83 5.41 -27.66
N ASN A 94 -23.34 5.31 -28.90
CA ASN A 94 -23.99 5.89 -30.06
C ASN A 94 -25.39 5.30 -30.30
N ASN A 95 -25.51 3.98 -30.16
CA ASN A 95 -26.74 3.24 -30.39
C ASN A 95 -27.71 3.27 -29.19
N THR A 96 -27.29 3.81 -28.04
CA THR A 96 -28.15 3.97 -26.87
C THR A 96 -29.28 4.95 -27.19
N VAL A 97 -30.53 4.57 -26.87
CA VAL A 97 -31.72 5.36 -27.16
C VAL A 97 -31.75 6.61 -26.29
N ASN A 98 -32.05 7.76 -26.91
CA ASN A 98 -32.12 9.04 -26.22
C ASN A 98 -33.38 9.13 -25.35
N GLU A 99 -33.26 9.77 -24.18
CA GLU A 99 -34.37 9.93 -23.22
C GLU A 99 -34.68 11.41 -22.96
N PHE A 100 -33.65 12.22 -22.74
CA PHE A 100 -33.76 13.64 -22.42
C PHE A 100 -33.07 14.50 -23.50
N PHE A 101 -33.61 15.69 -23.76
CA PHE A 101 -33.12 16.61 -24.79
C PHE A 101 -32.91 18.02 -24.19
N PRO A 102 -31.88 18.21 -23.35
CA PRO A 102 -31.63 19.50 -22.72
C PRO A 102 -31.13 20.53 -23.74
N ALA A 103 -31.17 21.80 -23.34
CA ALA A 103 -30.51 22.86 -24.10
C ALA A 103 -28.98 22.66 -24.12
N PRO A 104 -28.26 23.31 -25.04
CA PRO A 104 -26.81 23.13 -25.17
C PRO A 104 -25.99 23.56 -23.94
N LEU A 105 -26.50 24.52 -23.18
CA LEU A 105 -25.90 24.93 -21.91
C LEU A 105 -26.36 23.98 -20.81
N ILE A 106 -25.41 23.30 -20.18
CA ILE A 106 -25.63 22.44 -19.00
C ILE A 106 -24.86 23.00 -17.80
N GLY A 107 -25.37 22.78 -16.59
CA GLY A 107 -24.76 23.26 -15.35
C GLY A 107 -25.55 24.40 -14.74
N ASN A 108 -24.91 25.48 -14.29
CA ASN A 108 -25.58 26.60 -13.60
C ASN A 108 -26.49 26.19 -12.42
N GLY A 109 -26.19 25.07 -11.76
CA GLY A 109 -26.99 24.51 -10.68
C GLY A 109 -27.95 23.39 -11.10
N ASP A 110 -27.98 23.01 -12.38
CA ASP A 110 -28.78 21.89 -12.88
C ASP A 110 -28.57 20.63 -12.07
N THR A 111 -29.65 19.91 -11.79
CA THR A 111 -29.63 18.59 -11.18
C THR A 111 -30.27 17.60 -12.12
N LEU A 112 -29.48 16.66 -12.62
CA LEU A 112 -29.88 15.62 -13.56
C LEU A 112 -29.98 14.28 -12.83
N ILE A 113 -30.96 13.47 -13.21
CA ILE A 113 -31.13 12.10 -12.72
C ILE A 113 -30.52 11.10 -13.72
N ALA A 114 -30.53 9.82 -13.39
CA ALA A 114 -30.05 8.80 -14.32
C ALA A 114 -30.80 8.85 -15.65
N GLY A 115 -30.10 8.68 -16.77
CA GLY A 115 -30.70 8.70 -18.10
C GLY A 115 -29.75 9.04 -19.23
N VAL A 116 -30.31 9.12 -20.44
CA VAL A 116 -29.59 9.38 -21.69
C VAL A 116 -29.95 10.76 -22.24
N TYR A 117 -29.03 11.70 -22.08
CA TYR A 117 -29.15 13.11 -22.47
C TYR A 117 -28.57 13.34 -23.86
N SER A 118 -29.38 13.81 -24.81
CA SER A 118 -28.97 14.09 -26.19
C SER A 118 -29.00 15.59 -26.47
N ILE A 119 -27.84 16.16 -26.78
CA ILE A 119 -27.67 17.55 -27.20
C ILE A 119 -27.27 17.54 -28.68
N SER A 120 -28.09 18.16 -29.54
CA SER A 120 -27.95 18.06 -31.01
C SER A 120 -26.90 18.99 -31.63
N GLU A 121 -26.15 19.73 -30.81
CA GLU A 121 -25.16 20.72 -31.22
C GLU A 121 -24.03 20.84 -30.20
N ALA A 122 -23.14 21.82 -30.37
CA ALA A 122 -22.07 22.10 -29.43
C ALA A 122 -22.62 22.48 -28.05
N SER A 123 -22.09 21.87 -26.99
CA SER A 123 -22.53 22.06 -25.61
C SER A 123 -21.48 22.81 -24.79
N THR A 124 -21.95 23.56 -23.79
CA THR A 124 -21.08 24.18 -22.78
C THR A 124 -21.52 23.74 -21.39
N LEU A 125 -20.59 23.22 -20.60
CA LEU A 125 -20.76 23.03 -19.15
C LEU A 125 -20.30 24.30 -18.43
N ASN A 126 -21.17 24.89 -17.61
CA ASN A 126 -20.83 26.09 -16.83
C ASN A 126 -21.18 25.92 -15.35
N LEU A 127 -20.35 26.45 -14.44
CA LEU A 127 -20.56 26.34 -12.99
C LEU A 127 -20.82 24.87 -12.56
N ASN A 128 -21.72 24.65 -11.60
CA ASN A 128 -21.99 23.31 -11.07
C ASN A 128 -23.07 22.59 -11.90
N LEU A 129 -22.81 21.33 -12.24
CA LEU A 129 -23.78 20.34 -12.68
C LEU A 129 -23.86 19.22 -11.63
N TYR A 130 -25.05 18.89 -11.14
CA TYR A 130 -25.26 17.83 -10.16
C TYR A 130 -25.83 16.58 -10.83
N LEU A 131 -25.16 15.44 -10.68
CA LEU A 131 -25.65 14.13 -11.10
C LEU A 131 -26.17 13.37 -9.88
N ASN A 132 -27.48 13.17 -9.84
CA ASN A 132 -28.19 12.65 -8.69
C ASN A 132 -28.65 11.22 -8.95
N ALA A 133 -28.02 10.27 -8.27
CA ALA A 133 -28.37 8.85 -8.39
C ALA A 133 -29.63 8.45 -7.59
N GLN A 134 -30.19 9.37 -6.80
CA GLN A 134 -31.40 9.13 -6.00
C GLN A 134 -31.31 7.88 -5.10
N GLY A 135 -30.11 7.60 -4.58
CA GLY A 135 -29.82 6.43 -3.73
C GLY A 135 -29.51 5.15 -4.49
N ASN A 136 -29.50 5.16 -5.83
CA ASN A 136 -29.18 3.99 -6.64
C ASN A 136 -27.73 4.05 -7.17
N SER A 137 -26.80 3.31 -6.59
CA SER A 137 -25.40 3.27 -7.04
C SER A 137 -25.20 2.74 -8.47
N ASN A 138 -26.19 2.07 -9.03
CA ASN A 138 -26.20 1.61 -10.42
C ASN A 138 -26.77 2.65 -11.40
N ALA A 139 -27.08 3.87 -10.94
CA ALA A 139 -27.55 4.96 -11.78
C ALA A 139 -26.50 5.31 -12.86
N VAL A 140 -26.93 5.32 -14.12
CA VAL A 140 -26.09 5.61 -15.29
C VAL A 140 -26.49 6.94 -15.90
N PHE A 141 -25.50 7.75 -16.25
CA PHE A 141 -25.67 9.05 -16.89
C PHE A 141 -24.91 9.04 -18.21
N ILE A 142 -25.62 9.13 -19.33
CA ILE A 142 -25.01 9.16 -20.66
C ILE A 142 -25.33 10.51 -21.31
N PHE A 143 -24.30 11.25 -21.69
CA PHE A 143 -24.40 12.49 -22.44
C PHE A 143 -23.93 12.24 -23.88
N LYS A 144 -24.83 12.42 -24.84
CA LYS A 144 -24.56 12.33 -26.29
C LYS A 144 -24.58 13.74 -26.87
N ILE A 145 -23.41 14.26 -27.19
CA ILE A 145 -23.22 15.62 -27.65
C ILE A 145 -22.83 15.56 -29.13
N GLN A 146 -23.74 16.02 -29.99
CA GLN A 146 -23.57 16.03 -31.45
C GLN A 146 -22.82 17.29 -31.92
N GLY A 147 -21.72 17.61 -31.23
CA GLY A 147 -20.86 18.78 -31.47
C GLY A 147 -19.69 18.79 -30.49
N SER A 148 -19.02 19.94 -30.35
CA SER A 148 -17.97 20.13 -29.33
C SER A 148 -18.53 20.21 -27.92
N LEU A 149 -17.72 19.88 -26.92
CA LEU A 149 -17.99 20.11 -25.50
C LEU A 149 -16.94 21.08 -24.96
N SER A 150 -17.37 22.21 -24.42
CA SER A 150 -16.49 23.14 -23.71
C SER A 150 -16.92 23.28 -22.26
N THR A 151 -15.99 23.61 -21.36
CA THR A 151 -16.33 24.00 -19.99
C THR A 151 -15.98 25.46 -19.73
N GLY A 152 -16.75 26.14 -18.89
CA GLY A 152 -16.35 27.41 -18.30
C GLY A 152 -15.30 27.18 -17.21
N ALA A 153 -14.46 28.18 -16.92
CA ALA A 153 -13.48 28.09 -15.83
C ALA A 153 -14.16 27.69 -14.51
N ASP A 154 -13.47 26.85 -13.72
CA ASP A 154 -13.96 26.33 -12.43
C ASP A 154 -15.30 25.56 -12.48
N SER A 155 -15.75 25.11 -13.66
CA SER A 155 -16.98 24.32 -13.77
C SER A 155 -16.83 22.95 -13.12
N LYS A 156 -17.87 22.44 -12.48
CA LYS A 156 -17.81 21.21 -11.67
C LYS A 156 -18.98 20.28 -11.94
N VAL A 157 -18.66 19.04 -12.30
CA VAL A 157 -19.60 17.92 -12.24
C VAL A 157 -19.55 17.32 -10.83
N LYS A 158 -20.66 17.35 -10.11
CA LYS A 158 -20.79 16.88 -8.74
C LYS A 158 -21.67 15.64 -8.68
N LEU A 159 -21.14 14.57 -8.10
CA LEU A 159 -21.88 13.33 -7.88
C LEU A 159 -22.57 13.40 -6.51
N ILE A 160 -23.89 13.17 -6.48
CA ILE A 160 -24.66 13.20 -5.23
C ILE A 160 -25.56 11.97 -5.09
N ASN A 161 -25.93 11.67 -3.84
CA ASN A 161 -26.85 10.60 -3.46
C ASN A 161 -26.51 9.24 -4.09
N GLY A 162 -25.23 8.86 -4.07
CA GLY A 162 -24.75 7.56 -4.53
C GLY A 162 -24.34 7.49 -6.01
N ALA A 163 -24.28 8.62 -6.73
CA ALA A 163 -23.78 8.63 -8.10
C ALA A 163 -22.28 8.29 -8.12
N LEU A 164 -21.87 7.47 -9.08
CA LEU A 164 -20.49 6.99 -9.23
C LEU A 164 -19.93 7.47 -10.57
N ALA A 165 -18.68 7.96 -10.56
CA ALA A 165 -18.02 8.46 -11.77
C ALA A 165 -17.89 7.37 -12.85
N CYS A 166 -17.68 6.12 -12.45
CA CYS A 166 -17.61 4.98 -13.37
C CYS A 166 -18.91 4.71 -14.16
N ASN A 167 -20.04 5.30 -13.75
CA ASN A 167 -21.33 5.22 -14.44
C ASN A 167 -21.70 6.51 -15.21
N VAL A 168 -20.76 7.44 -15.39
CA VAL A 168 -20.97 8.68 -16.15
C VAL A 168 -20.18 8.62 -17.46
N PHE A 169 -20.86 8.88 -18.59
CA PHE A 169 -20.28 8.78 -19.93
C PHE A 169 -20.61 10.01 -20.76
N TRP A 170 -19.61 10.52 -21.46
CA TRP A 170 -19.72 11.67 -22.36
C TRP A 170 -19.26 11.23 -23.75
N LYS A 171 -20.20 11.02 -24.67
CA LYS A 171 -19.91 10.74 -26.08
C LYS A 171 -20.02 12.05 -26.86
N VAL A 172 -18.89 12.52 -27.37
CA VAL A 172 -18.76 13.85 -27.98
C VAL A 172 -18.31 13.70 -29.45
N GLU A 173 -19.03 14.33 -30.37
CA GLU A 173 -18.77 14.30 -31.82
C GLU A 173 -17.89 15.47 -32.29
N GLY A 174 -17.07 16.03 -31.40
CA GLY A 174 -16.28 17.22 -31.65
C GLY A 174 -15.24 17.47 -30.56
N LEU A 175 -14.54 18.61 -30.66
CA LEU A 175 -13.49 19.00 -29.71
C LEU A 175 -14.05 19.00 -28.28
N VAL A 176 -13.30 18.39 -27.36
CA VAL A 176 -13.51 18.57 -25.92
C VAL A 176 -12.45 19.56 -25.42
N SER A 177 -12.87 20.71 -24.92
CA SER A 177 -11.95 21.72 -24.38
C SER A 177 -12.38 22.12 -22.97
N MET A 178 -11.64 21.64 -21.97
CA MET A 178 -11.92 21.92 -20.57
C MET A 178 -11.14 23.15 -20.13
N ALA A 179 -11.83 24.23 -19.76
CA ALA A 179 -11.18 25.43 -19.22
C ALA A 179 -10.58 25.16 -17.83
N SER A 180 -9.53 25.91 -17.49
CA SER A 180 -8.77 25.77 -16.25
C SER A 180 -9.64 25.71 -14.99
N GLY A 181 -9.29 24.79 -14.08
CA GLY A 181 -9.99 24.55 -12.81
C GLY A 181 -11.23 23.65 -12.94
N THR A 182 -11.47 23.03 -14.10
CA THR A 182 -12.61 22.15 -14.32
C THR A 182 -12.52 20.90 -13.44
N THR A 183 -13.63 20.56 -12.79
CA THR A 183 -13.79 19.28 -12.07
C THR A 183 -14.71 18.37 -12.89
N MET A 184 -14.13 17.47 -13.67
CA MET A 184 -14.85 16.55 -14.55
C MET A 184 -15.07 15.18 -13.89
N ARG A 185 -16.16 14.50 -14.24
CA ARG A 185 -16.50 13.17 -13.75
C ARG A 185 -16.95 12.27 -14.89
N GLY A 186 -16.41 11.07 -14.97
CA GLY A 186 -16.81 10.05 -15.94
C GLY A 186 -15.86 9.84 -17.11
N THR A 187 -16.26 8.95 -18.00
CA THR A 187 -15.49 8.59 -19.20
C THR A 187 -15.93 9.48 -20.37
N VAL A 188 -15.02 10.34 -20.81
CA VAL A 188 -15.17 11.23 -21.96
C VAL A 188 -14.58 10.55 -23.19
N ILE A 189 -15.41 10.36 -24.22
CA ILE A 189 -15.04 9.77 -25.50
C ILE A 189 -15.27 10.81 -26.59
N ALA A 190 -14.18 11.31 -27.18
CA ALA A 190 -14.22 12.19 -28.33
C ALA A 190 -14.06 11.39 -29.63
N ASN A 191 -15.02 11.54 -30.54
CA ASN A 191 -14.99 10.92 -31.85
C ASN A 191 -14.43 11.89 -32.89
N ASN A 192 -13.35 11.48 -33.58
CA ASN A 192 -12.70 12.27 -34.64
C ASN A 192 -12.34 13.71 -34.23
N ALA A 193 -11.99 13.92 -32.96
CA ALA A 193 -11.64 15.23 -32.41
C ALA A 193 -10.65 15.12 -31.25
N ALA A 194 -9.98 16.23 -30.97
CA ALA A 194 -9.04 16.35 -29.86
C ALA A 194 -9.74 16.50 -28.50
N ILE A 195 -9.00 16.23 -27.44
CA ILE A 195 -9.37 16.50 -26.05
C ILE A 195 -8.27 17.34 -25.41
N GLU A 196 -8.65 18.43 -24.77
CA GLU A 196 -7.76 19.37 -24.10
C GLU A 196 -8.20 19.54 -22.64
N MET A 197 -7.28 19.28 -21.71
CA MET A 197 -7.41 19.61 -20.29
C MET A 197 -6.34 20.62 -19.90
N ASN A 198 -6.74 21.64 -19.16
CA ASN A 198 -5.88 22.77 -18.80
C ASN A 198 -5.45 22.72 -17.33
N THR A 199 -4.51 23.61 -16.97
CA THR A 199 -3.97 23.73 -15.61
C THR A 199 -5.06 23.69 -14.54
N GLY A 200 -4.85 22.84 -13.52
CA GLY A 200 -5.75 22.75 -12.37
C GLY A 200 -7.01 21.93 -12.62
N ASP A 201 -7.19 21.37 -13.82
CA ASP A 201 -8.29 20.46 -14.09
C ASP A 201 -8.14 19.17 -13.28
N THR A 202 -9.27 18.66 -12.79
CA THR A 202 -9.36 17.38 -12.09
C THR A 202 -10.34 16.45 -12.78
N LEU A 203 -9.97 15.18 -12.92
CA LEU A 203 -10.78 14.14 -13.54
C LEU A 203 -10.78 12.88 -12.68
N GLU A 204 -11.95 12.50 -12.20
CA GLU A 204 -12.22 11.12 -11.77
C GLU A 204 -12.97 10.46 -12.92
N GLY A 205 -12.25 9.72 -13.75
CA GLY A 205 -12.75 9.41 -15.08
C GLY A 205 -11.67 9.00 -16.07
N ARG A 206 -11.96 9.21 -17.35
CA ARG A 206 -11.07 8.89 -18.48
C ARG A 206 -11.27 9.91 -19.58
N VAL A 207 -10.22 10.22 -20.33
CA VAL A 207 -10.30 10.96 -21.60
C VAL A 207 -9.74 10.09 -22.72
N LEU A 208 -10.63 9.71 -23.63
CA LEU A 208 -10.37 8.69 -24.65
C LEU A 208 -10.76 9.26 -26.02
N ALA A 209 -9.82 9.30 -26.96
CA ALA A 209 -10.06 9.80 -28.32
C ALA A 209 -10.06 8.66 -29.35
N ILE A 210 -11.08 8.60 -30.22
CA ILE A 210 -11.13 7.65 -31.34
C ILE A 210 -10.16 8.07 -32.46
N ALA A 211 -10.06 9.38 -32.72
CA ALA A 211 -9.05 9.94 -33.61
C ALA A 211 -8.89 11.42 -33.28
N GLY A 212 -7.77 11.80 -32.68
CA GLY A 212 -7.50 13.14 -32.22
C GLY A 212 -6.41 13.16 -31.14
N ALA A 213 -5.78 14.31 -30.98
CA ALA A 213 -4.79 14.48 -29.92
C ALA A 213 -5.46 14.53 -28.54
N VAL A 214 -4.76 14.04 -27.52
CA VAL A 214 -5.12 14.26 -26.11
C VAL A 214 -4.01 15.08 -25.48
N SER A 215 -4.33 16.30 -25.08
CA SER A 215 -3.36 17.24 -24.48
C SER A 215 -3.79 17.57 -23.06
N VAL A 216 -2.87 17.43 -22.11
CA VAL A 216 -3.09 17.80 -20.70
C VAL A 216 -2.01 18.76 -20.23
N ASP A 217 -2.37 19.70 -19.36
CA ASP A 217 -1.43 20.65 -18.76
C ASP A 217 -1.68 20.74 -17.25
N GLY A 218 -0.75 20.26 -16.43
CA GLY A 218 -0.83 20.37 -14.97
C GLY A 218 -2.13 19.86 -14.33
N VAL A 219 -2.55 18.64 -14.69
CA VAL A 219 -3.85 18.08 -14.28
C VAL A 219 -3.73 17.02 -13.18
N LEU A 220 -4.83 16.77 -12.45
CA LEU A 220 -5.00 15.56 -11.63
C LEU A 220 -6.05 14.66 -12.28
N ALA A 221 -5.66 13.53 -12.85
CA ALA A 221 -6.59 12.59 -13.47
C ALA A 221 -6.37 11.16 -12.96
N TYR A 222 -7.46 10.48 -12.61
CA TYR A 222 -7.42 9.10 -12.14
C TYR A 222 -8.63 8.31 -12.61
N THR A 223 -8.42 7.03 -12.91
CA THR A 223 -9.49 6.11 -13.26
C THR A 223 -10.47 5.93 -12.07
N PRO A 224 -11.78 5.86 -12.32
CA PRO A 224 -12.75 5.73 -11.26
C PRO A 224 -12.76 4.31 -10.69
N ILE A 225 -12.89 4.22 -9.37
CA ILE A 225 -13.16 2.96 -8.64
C ILE A 225 -14.67 2.66 -8.62
N GLY A 226 -15.04 1.43 -8.28
CA GLY A 226 -16.43 0.96 -8.32
C GLY A 226 -16.84 0.39 -9.69
N CYS A 227 -18.14 0.12 -9.88
CA CYS A 227 -18.69 -0.46 -11.11
C CYS A 227 -17.99 -1.77 -11.58
N GLY A 228 -17.43 -2.55 -10.66
CA GLY A 228 -16.69 -3.78 -10.98
C GLY A 228 -15.21 -3.58 -11.31
N SER A 229 -14.65 -2.37 -11.16
CA SER A 229 -13.20 -2.15 -11.18
C SER A 229 -12.51 -3.07 -10.17
N PRO A 230 -11.36 -3.68 -10.50
CA PRO A 230 -10.61 -4.52 -9.58
C PRO A 230 -10.24 -3.77 -8.31
N VAL A 231 -10.31 -4.45 -7.17
CA VAL A 231 -9.77 -3.94 -5.91
C VAL A 231 -8.25 -4.10 -5.97
N LEU A 232 -7.52 -3.01 -5.77
CA LEU A 232 -6.07 -3.01 -5.75
C LEU A 232 -5.58 -3.35 -4.34
N THR A 233 -5.00 -4.54 -4.17
CA THR A 233 -4.44 -5.00 -2.89
C THR A 233 -2.93 -4.91 -2.83
N GLY A 234 -2.26 -4.73 -3.98
CA GLY A 234 -0.81 -4.86 -4.10
C GLY A 234 -0.32 -6.31 -3.94
N PRO A 235 1.00 -6.52 -3.84
CA PRO A 235 1.60 -7.84 -3.67
C PRO A 235 1.39 -8.40 -2.26
N THR A 236 1.66 -9.70 -2.08
CA THR A 236 1.75 -10.29 -0.74
C THR A 236 2.91 -9.65 0.03
N PRO A 237 2.73 -9.25 1.30
CA PRO A 237 3.81 -8.68 2.10
C PRO A 237 4.87 -9.75 2.47
N PRO A 238 6.16 -9.37 2.64
CA PRO A 238 7.17 -10.28 3.16
C PRO A 238 6.87 -10.70 4.61
N VAL A 239 7.33 -11.89 4.99
CA VAL A 239 7.35 -12.32 6.39
C VAL A 239 8.61 -11.75 7.05
N LEU A 240 8.43 -10.91 8.06
CA LEU A 240 9.54 -10.23 8.74
C LEU A 240 10.23 -11.07 9.83
N SER A 241 9.54 -12.02 10.45
CA SER A 241 10.11 -12.84 11.55
C SER A 241 10.76 -11.97 12.64
N THR A 242 11.97 -12.29 13.12
CA THR A 242 12.68 -11.51 14.15
C THR A 242 13.07 -10.10 13.69
N THR A 243 13.21 -9.86 12.38
CA THR A 243 13.46 -8.49 11.88
C THR A 243 12.33 -7.53 12.23
N GLU A 244 11.13 -8.05 12.50
CA GLU A 244 9.97 -7.26 12.90
C GLU A 244 10.19 -6.47 14.21
N CYS A 245 11.11 -6.92 15.08
CA CYS A 245 11.43 -6.28 16.35
C CYS A 245 12.51 -5.21 16.27
N TYR A 246 13.22 -5.11 15.13
CA TYR A 246 14.24 -4.09 14.93
C TYR A 246 13.65 -2.85 14.28
N ALA A 247 14.04 -1.68 14.79
CA ALA A 247 13.78 -0.40 14.15
C ALA A 247 14.94 0.02 13.23
N ILE A 248 16.18 -0.25 13.66
CA ILE A 248 17.41 0.15 12.96
C ILE A 248 18.37 -1.04 12.99
N PHE A 249 18.77 -1.55 11.83
CA PHE A 249 19.66 -2.72 11.79
C PHE A 249 20.58 -2.76 10.57
N SER A 250 21.83 -3.17 10.80
CA SER A 250 22.76 -3.54 9.73
C SER A 250 23.18 -5.00 9.89
N ALA A 251 22.96 -5.82 8.87
CA ALA A 251 23.48 -7.19 8.90
C ALA A 251 25.01 -7.23 8.76
N SER A 252 25.62 -6.21 8.13
CA SER A 252 27.07 -6.09 8.05
C SER A 252 27.51 -4.63 7.86
N GLY A 253 27.92 -3.99 8.95
CA GLY A 253 28.44 -2.62 8.97
C GLY A 253 28.14 -1.94 10.30
N GLU A 254 28.90 -0.89 10.63
CA GLU A 254 28.70 -0.15 11.88
C GLU A 254 27.35 0.59 11.89
N VAL A 255 26.74 0.67 13.08
CA VAL A 255 25.50 1.41 13.32
C VAL A 255 25.82 2.52 14.33
N THR A 256 25.78 3.77 13.90
CA THR A 256 26.21 4.90 14.73
C THR A 256 25.15 5.99 14.79
N ASN A 257 25.05 6.61 15.97
CA ASN A 257 24.19 7.76 16.21
C ASN A 257 25.00 8.98 16.69
N SER A 258 24.61 10.15 16.21
CA SER A 258 25.06 11.46 16.68
C SER A 258 23.87 12.26 17.21
N GLY A 259 24.08 13.06 18.25
CA GLY A 259 22.99 13.84 18.87
C GLY A 259 21.94 12.96 19.56
N VAL A 260 20.76 13.54 19.80
CA VAL A 260 19.67 12.88 20.55
C VAL A 260 18.67 12.27 19.58
N SER A 261 18.67 10.95 19.49
CA SER A 261 17.69 10.19 18.69
C SER A 261 16.72 9.43 19.58
N ILE A 262 15.47 9.31 19.13
CA ILE A 262 14.40 8.54 19.79
C ILE A 262 14.07 7.34 18.91
N VAL A 263 14.17 6.14 19.46
CA VAL A 263 13.92 4.90 18.71
C VAL A 263 12.96 3.99 19.44
N SER A 264 11.90 3.55 18.74
CA SER A 264 11.00 2.51 19.22
C SER A 264 11.24 1.23 18.45
N GLY A 265 11.92 0.27 19.10
CA GLY A 265 12.37 -1.01 18.54
C GLY A 265 13.84 -1.28 18.87
N ASP A 266 14.28 -2.50 18.59
CA ASP A 266 15.68 -2.91 18.79
C ASP A 266 16.60 -2.19 17.79
N VAL A 267 17.84 -1.95 18.21
CA VAL A 267 18.89 -1.35 17.37
C VAL A 267 20.16 -2.17 17.44
N GLY A 268 20.77 -2.48 16.29
CA GLY A 268 21.91 -3.39 16.31
C GLY A 268 22.65 -3.57 14.99
N THR A 269 23.80 -4.23 15.07
CA THR A 269 24.53 -4.77 13.91
C THR A 269 25.04 -6.17 14.18
N ASN A 270 25.04 -7.02 13.15
CA ASN A 270 25.66 -8.35 13.23
C ASN A 270 27.16 -8.37 12.86
N VAL A 271 27.68 -7.30 12.25
CA VAL A 271 29.13 -7.14 12.00
C VAL A 271 29.52 -5.68 12.20
N GLY A 272 30.26 -5.41 13.27
CA GLY A 272 30.67 -4.06 13.65
C GLY A 272 30.28 -3.74 15.09
N LEU A 273 30.10 -2.45 15.38
CA LEU A 273 29.62 -1.97 16.67
C LEU A 273 28.36 -1.10 16.50
N THR A 274 27.50 -1.14 17.50
CA THR A 274 26.39 -0.18 17.66
C THR A 274 26.79 0.85 18.72
N SER A 275 26.81 2.14 18.37
CA SER A 275 27.26 3.19 19.28
C SER A 275 26.51 4.51 19.14
N GLY A 276 26.57 5.34 20.18
CA GLY A 276 25.98 6.68 20.20
C GLY A 276 24.48 6.76 20.56
N PHE A 277 23.80 5.62 20.74
CA PHE A 277 22.41 5.57 21.20
C PHE A 277 22.33 5.66 22.73
N ASP A 278 21.42 6.50 23.25
CA ASP A 278 21.12 6.61 24.68
C ASP A 278 20.03 5.59 25.05
N PRO A 279 20.29 4.62 25.95
CA PRO A 279 19.29 3.65 26.39
C PRO A 279 17.99 4.24 26.93
N LEU A 280 17.99 5.49 27.42
CA LEU A 280 16.77 6.16 27.89
C LEU A 280 15.83 6.59 26.75
N ASN A 281 16.36 6.72 25.53
CA ASN A 281 15.62 7.14 24.35
C ASN A 281 15.36 5.99 23.36
N VAL A 282 15.72 4.76 23.73
CA VAL A 282 15.44 3.53 22.95
C VAL A 282 14.48 2.66 23.76
N THR A 283 13.28 2.39 23.26
CA THR A 283 12.31 1.54 23.99
C THR A 283 12.54 0.04 23.78
N GLY A 284 13.36 -0.33 22.79
CA GLY A 284 13.84 -1.70 22.58
C GLY A 284 15.22 -1.94 23.19
N THR A 285 15.86 -3.02 22.77
CA THR A 285 17.22 -3.40 23.16
C THR A 285 18.25 -2.78 22.23
N ILE A 286 19.28 -2.17 22.80
CA ILE A 286 20.49 -1.80 22.06
C ILE A 286 21.42 -3.01 22.09
N HIS A 287 21.80 -3.52 20.92
CA HIS A 287 22.78 -4.59 20.73
C HIS A 287 24.16 -3.98 20.41
N PRO A 288 25.00 -3.66 21.42
CA PRO A 288 26.26 -2.92 21.22
C PRO A 288 27.32 -3.70 20.45
N ILE A 289 27.24 -5.03 20.51
CA ILE A 289 28.07 -5.99 19.78
C ILE A 289 27.16 -7.08 19.19
N PRO A 290 27.62 -7.81 18.16
CA PRO A 290 26.86 -8.93 17.62
C PRO A 290 26.54 -9.99 18.67
N ASP A 291 25.31 -10.51 18.63
CA ASP A 291 24.80 -11.57 19.48
C ASP A 291 23.83 -12.49 18.72
N ALA A 292 23.19 -13.43 19.43
CA ALA A 292 22.27 -14.38 18.82
C ALA A 292 21.02 -13.72 18.19
N SER A 293 20.57 -12.57 18.70
CA SER A 293 19.44 -11.83 18.13
C SER A 293 19.85 -11.15 16.83
N THR A 294 21.03 -10.51 16.81
CA THR A 294 21.53 -9.86 15.58
C THR A 294 21.84 -10.89 14.49
N ASP A 295 22.29 -12.09 14.84
CA ASP A 295 22.55 -13.17 13.88
C ASP A 295 21.27 -13.67 13.22
N ALA A 296 20.22 -13.92 14.02
CA ALA A 296 18.90 -14.30 13.51
C ALA A 296 18.30 -13.20 12.62
N CYS A 297 18.37 -11.94 13.07
CA CYS A 297 17.89 -10.80 12.30
C CYS A 297 18.64 -10.65 10.96
N ALA A 298 19.96 -10.86 10.93
CA ALA A 298 20.73 -10.82 9.69
C ALA A 298 20.30 -11.89 8.67
N ALA A 299 20.12 -13.13 9.12
CA ALA A 299 19.69 -14.23 8.26
C ALA A 299 18.27 -14.02 7.71
N GLU A 300 17.36 -13.53 8.53
CA GLU A 300 15.98 -13.29 8.14
C GLU A 300 15.81 -12.03 7.28
N LEU A 301 16.61 -10.99 7.52
CA LEU A 301 16.66 -9.81 6.65
C LEU A 301 17.07 -10.17 5.22
N LEU A 302 18.00 -11.10 5.06
CA LEU A 302 18.37 -11.63 3.73
C LEU A 302 17.18 -12.33 3.06
N THR A 303 16.35 -13.02 3.83
CA THR A 303 15.12 -13.68 3.33
C THR A 303 14.09 -12.65 2.89
N VAL A 304 13.86 -11.60 3.69
CA VAL A 304 12.98 -10.47 3.35
C VAL A 304 13.45 -9.79 2.06
N TYR A 305 14.75 -9.47 1.97
CA TYR A 305 15.34 -8.87 0.78
C TYR A 305 15.16 -9.77 -0.46
N SER A 306 15.46 -11.05 -0.33
CA SER A 306 15.35 -12.00 -1.45
C SER A 306 13.92 -12.14 -1.94
N PHE A 307 12.94 -12.18 -1.03
CA PHE A 307 11.52 -12.17 -1.39
C PHE A 307 11.16 -10.91 -2.18
N LEU A 308 11.47 -9.71 -1.63
CA LEU A 308 11.16 -8.44 -2.27
C LEU A 308 11.82 -8.30 -3.65
N ASN A 309 13.03 -8.84 -3.82
CA ASN A 309 13.76 -8.81 -5.09
C ASN A 309 13.14 -9.73 -6.17
N THR A 310 12.37 -10.74 -5.78
CA THR A 310 11.73 -11.67 -6.73
C THR A 310 10.33 -11.24 -7.17
N LEU A 311 9.74 -10.24 -6.51
CA LEU A 311 8.41 -9.75 -6.87
C LEU A 311 8.47 -9.12 -8.28
N PRO A 312 7.58 -9.54 -9.21
CA PRO A 312 7.41 -8.82 -10.47
C PRO A 312 6.84 -7.43 -10.17
N TYR A 313 7.32 -6.42 -10.90
CA TYR A 313 6.74 -5.09 -10.85
C TYR A 313 5.51 -5.00 -11.76
N ASP A 314 4.51 -4.26 -11.32
CA ASP A 314 3.30 -3.95 -12.08
C ASP A 314 3.50 -2.67 -12.91
N ILE A 315 4.19 -1.68 -12.34
CA ILE A 315 4.39 -0.35 -12.92
C ILE A 315 5.86 0.07 -12.79
N GLU A 316 6.48 0.47 -13.90
CA GLU A 316 7.78 1.15 -13.88
C GLU A 316 7.56 2.67 -13.88
N LEU A 317 8.11 3.35 -12.87
CA LEU A 317 8.16 4.80 -12.81
C LEU A 317 9.40 5.28 -13.57
N LEU A 318 9.16 5.71 -14.81
CA LEU A 318 10.21 5.93 -15.84
C LEU A 318 11.19 7.07 -15.53
N TYR A 319 10.92 7.93 -14.55
CA TYR A 319 11.74 9.09 -14.22
C TYR A 319 12.16 9.13 -12.74
N PRO A 320 13.06 8.23 -12.30
CA PRO A 320 13.52 8.18 -10.91
C PRO A 320 14.10 9.49 -10.36
N ALA A 321 14.74 10.29 -11.22
CA ALA A 321 15.29 11.61 -10.86
C ALA A 321 14.22 12.68 -10.59
N GLN A 322 12.95 12.39 -10.87
CA GLN A 322 11.80 13.29 -10.65
C GLN A 322 10.81 12.73 -9.62
N PHE A 323 11.20 11.72 -8.84
CA PHE A 323 10.32 11.05 -7.89
C PHE A 323 9.85 12.02 -6.78
N GLY A 324 8.61 11.84 -6.32
CA GLY A 324 7.91 12.79 -5.44
C GLY A 324 7.08 13.81 -6.22
N ASN A 325 7.22 15.11 -5.95
CA ASN A 325 6.48 16.19 -6.63
C ASN A 325 4.95 16.01 -6.58
N ASN A 326 4.41 15.56 -5.45
CA ASN A 326 3.00 15.22 -5.21
C ASN A 326 2.50 13.99 -5.98
N LEU A 327 3.40 13.11 -6.42
CA LEU A 327 3.05 11.80 -6.99
C LEU A 327 2.11 11.04 -6.07
N VAL A 328 1.05 10.47 -6.65
CA VAL A 328 0.11 9.59 -5.94
C VAL A 328 0.26 8.17 -6.48
N LEU A 329 0.60 7.23 -5.61
CA LEU A 329 0.69 5.81 -5.92
C LEU A 329 -0.46 5.04 -5.28
N THR A 330 -0.80 3.91 -5.89
CA THR A 330 -1.82 2.96 -5.46
C THR A 330 -1.20 1.59 -5.19
N PRO A 331 -1.93 0.62 -4.63
CA PRO A 331 -1.32 -0.65 -4.19
C PRO A 331 -0.79 -1.49 -5.37
N HIS A 332 0.54 -1.52 -5.53
CA HIS A 332 1.27 -2.24 -6.58
C HIS A 332 2.72 -2.51 -6.14
N THR A 333 3.42 -3.34 -6.92
CA THR A 333 4.88 -3.36 -6.97
C THR A 333 5.36 -2.35 -8.03
N TYR A 334 6.15 -1.37 -7.61
CA TYR A 334 6.75 -0.35 -8.47
C TYR A 334 8.23 -0.60 -8.71
N LEU A 335 8.70 -0.28 -9.91
CA LEU A 335 10.12 -0.24 -10.25
C LEU A 335 10.58 1.19 -10.54
N LEU A 336 11.70 1.59 -9.94
CA LEU A 336 12.48 2.79 -10.26
C LEU A 336 13.86 2.31 -10.71
N ASN A 337 14.07 2.19 -12.03
CA ASN A 337 15.25 1.55 -12.60
C ASN A 337 16.45 2.52 -12.75
N GLY A 338 16.80 3.20 -11.66
CA GLY A 338 17.92 4.14 -11.63
C GLY A 338 18.02 4.87 -10.30
N ALA A 339 19.00 5.77 -10.19
CA ALA A 339 19.17 6.59 -8.99
C ALA A 339 17.97 7.52 -8.78
N VAL A 340 17.42 7.52 -7.56
CA VAL A 340 16.23 8.28 -7.17
C VAL A 340 16.63 9.57 -6.49
N THR A 341 16.02 10.66 -6.94
CA THR A 341 16.01 11.96 -6.23
C THR A 341 14.58 12.26 -5.82
N PHE A 342 14.24 11.93 -4.57
CA PHE A 342 12.91 12.13 -4.01
C PHE A 342 12.75 13.57 -3.51
N THR A 343 11.91 14.36 -4.18
CA THR A 343 11.68 15.78 -3.85
C THR A 343 10.24 16.03 -3.42
N ASP A 344 10.03 16.95 -2.49
CA ASP A 344 8.71 17.39 -2.01
C ASP A 344 7.92 16.22 -1.40
N THR A 345 6.80 15.81 -2.00
CA THR A 345 5.83 14.93 -1.35
C THR A 345 5.47 13.72 -2.24
N LEU A 346 5.27 12.56 -1.62
CA LEU A 346 4.70 11.35 -2.22
C LEU A 346 3.45 10.96 -1.42
N TYR A 347 2.35 10.62 -2.10
CA TYR A 347 1.14 10.10 -1.50
C TYR A 347 0.99 8.61 -1.80
N LEU A 348 0.79 7.80 -0.75
CA LEU A 348 0.45 6.38 -0.89
C LEU A 348 -1.02 6.20 -0.52
N ASN A 349 -1.83 5.86 -1.52
CA ASN A 349 -3.29 5.83 -1.43
C ASN A 349 -3.81 4.40 -1.53
N ALA A 350 -4.26 3.84 -0.41
CA ALA A 350 -4.79 2.49 -0.34
C ALA A 350 -6.24 2.35 -0.87
N LEU A 351 -6.85 3.45 -1.35
CA LEU A 351 -8.20 3.45 -1.93
C LEU A 351 -9.28 2.85 -1.00
N GLY A 352 -9.06 2.95 0.32
CA GLY A 352 -9.96 2.44 1.35
C GLY A 352 -9.62 1.04 1.87
N ASP A 353 -8.67 0.32 1.26
CA ASP A 353 -8.24 -1.00 1.74
C ASP A 353 -7.08 -0.91 2.73
N SER A 354 -7.35 -1.05 4.01
CA SER A 354 -6.30 -0.96 5.04
C SER A 354 -5.26 -2.07 5.03
N ASN A 355 -5.46 -3.13 4.22
CA ASN A 355 -4.52 -4.23 4.05
C ASN A 355 -3.70 -4.10 2.75
N ALA A 356 -3.94 -3.05 1.98
CA ALA A 356 -3.21 -2.79 0.74
C ALA A 356 -1.70 -2.67 0.99
N VAL A 357 -0.92 -3.30 0.12
CA VAL A 357 0.54 -3.36 0.19
C VAL A 357 1.16 -2.54 -0.93
N PHE A 358 2.26 -1.87 -0.60
CA PHE A 358 3.08 -1.11 -1.52
C PHE A 358 4.49 -1.66 -1.48
N VAL A 359 5.04 -2.05 -2.63
CA VAL A 359 6.45 -2.41 -2.76
C VAL A 359 7.07 -1.47 -3.77
N ILE A 360 8.13 -0.77 -3.38
CA ILE A 360 8.89 0.11 -4.27
C ILE A 360 10.31 -0.45 -4.39
N GLN A 361 10.63 -0.99 -5.57
CA GLN A 361 11.94 -1.50 -5.93
C GLN A 361 12.77 -0.40 -6.60
N VAL A 362 13.96 -0.13 -6.08
CA VAL A 362 14.88 0.88 -6.60
C VAL A 362 16.18 0.21 -7.00
N ASN A 363 16.53 0.32 -8.27
CA ASN A 363 17.81 -0.16 -8.80
C ASN A 363 18.80 1.00 -8.89
N GLY A 364 19.23 1.50 -7.74
CA GLY A 364 20.16 2.63 -7.64
C GLY A 364 20.16 3.27 -6.26
N ALA A 365 21.00 4.30 -6.09
CA ALA A 365 21.02 5.10 -4.88
C ALA A 365 19.68 5.85 -4.69
N PHE A 366 19.27 6.03 -3.43
CA PHE A 366 18.05 6.75 -3.07
C PHE A 366 18.41 7.95 -2.20
N SER A 367 18.05 9.15 -2.64
CA SER A 367 18.30 10.38 -1.89
C SER A 367 17.05 11.23 -1.83
N THR A 368 16.86 11.96 -0.72
CA THR A 368 15.76 12.91 -0.59
C THR A 368 16.21 14.37 -0.61
N SER A 369 15.32 15.28 -1.00
CA SER A 369 15.45 16.69 -0.64
C SER A 369 15.23 16.87 0.86
N THR A 370 15.67 18.01 1.41
CA THR A 370 15.24 18.41 2.77
C THR A 370 13.71 18.52 2.82
N TYR A 371 13.13 18.25 4.00
CA TYR A 371 11.69 18.33 4.26
C TYR A 371 10.81 17.45 3.35
N SER A 372 11.35 16.40 2.71
CA SER A 372 10.52 15.53 1.87
C SER A 372 9.52 14.73 2.72
N LYS A 373 8.36 14.37 2.16
CA LYS A 373 7.28 13.74 2.91
C LYS A 373 6.63 12.59 2.17
N ILE A 374 6.53 11.44 2.81
CA ILE A 374 5.60 10.38 2.39
C ILE A 374 4.32 10.53 3.21
N ILE A 375 3.18 10.76 2.55
CA ILE A 375 1.87 10.93 3.18
C ILE A 375 1.01 9.70 2.89
N LEU A 376 0.45 9.13 3.95
CA LEU A 376 -0.43 7.96 3.88
C LEU A 376 -1.88 8.43 3.86
N ILE A 377 -2.67 7.99 2.88
CA ILE A 377 -4.09 8.38 2.77
C ILE A 377 -5.00 7.17 2.53
N ASN A 378 -6.27 7.33 2.89
CA ASN A 378 -7.36 6.38 2.62
C ASN A 378 -7.06 4.93 3.09
N GLY A 379 -6.53 4.78 4.30
CA GLY A 379 -6.33 3.47 4.93
C GLY A 379 -4.92 2.91 4.80
N THR A 380 -4.00 3.56 4.07
CA THR A 380 -2.61 3.12 3.98
C THR A 380 -1.96 3.07 5.36
N LYS A 381 -1.18 2.03 5.62
CA LYS A 381 -0.47 1.80 6.88
C LYS A 381 1.03 1.59 6.65
N PRO A 382 1.90 2.10 7.56
CA PRO A 382 3.35 1.99 7.42
C PRO A 382 3.85 0.54 7.41
N GLU A 383 3.22 -0.38 8.14
CA GLU A 383 3.57 -1.81 8.14
C GLU A 383 3.41 -2.49 6.77
N ASN A 384 2.61 -1.91 5.86
CA ASN A 384 2.34 -2.48 4.53
C ASN A 384 3.17 -1.83 3.41
N ILE A 385 4.17 -1.00 3.76
CA ILE A 385 5.00 -0.29 2.79
C ILE A 385 6.43 -0.82 2.87
N TYR A 386 6.98 -1.22 1.73
CA TYR A 386 8.31 -1.81 1.63
C TYR A 386 9.13 -1.11 0.54
N TRP A 387 10.32 -0.67 0.91
CA TRP A 387 11.29 -0.01 0.04
C TRP A 387 12.49 -0.92 -0.13
N LYS A 388 12.57 -1.63 -1.26
CA LYS A 388 13.74 -2.44 -1.61
C LYS A 388 14.69 -1.58 -2.42
N ILE A 389 15.90 -1.30 -1.92
CA ILE A 389 16.82 -0.34 -2.52
C ILE A 389 18.18 -0.99 -2.76
N ASP A 390 18.62 -1.06 -4.01
CA ASP A 390 19.96 -1.54 -4.39
C ASP A 390 20.92 -0.36 -4.61
N GLY A 391 21.33 0.26 -3.51
CA GLY A 391 22.25 1.38 -3.52
C GLY A 391 22.25 2.16 -2.20
N ALA A 392 23.16 3.12 -2.08
CA ALA A 392 23.23 3.96 -0.89
C ALA A 392 21.92 4.75 -0.68
N VAL A 393 21.53 4.94 0.58
CA VAL A 393 20.34 5.68 0.99
C VAL A 393 20.77 6.92 1.78
N SER A 394 20.27 8.10 1.41
CA SER A 394 20.44 9.33 2.20
C SER A 394 19.09 10.02 2.37
N ILE A 395 18.56 9.98 3.60
CA ILE A 395 17.32 10.68 3.96
C ILE A 395 17.70 12.00 4.60
N ASN A 396 17.36 13.08 3.93
CA ASN A 396 17.85 14.43 4.19
C ASN A 396 17.06 15.13 5.31
N ASP A 397 17.60 16.25 5.79
CA ASP A 397 17.12 16.89 7.02
C ASP A 397 15.60 17.11 7.04
N TYR A 398 14.99 16.83 8.19
CA TYR A 398 13.56 17.04 8.48
C TYR A 398 12.57 16.30 7.56
N SER A 399 13.02 15.26 6.86
CA SER A 399 12.14 14.43 6.03
C SER A 399 11.24 13.53 6.89
N VAL A 400 10.02 13.29 6.43
CA VAL A 400 9.07 12.32 7.02
C VAL A 400 8.96 11.12 6.10
N PHE A 401 9.43 9.96 6.55
CA PHE A 401 9.49 8.73 5.77
C PHE A 401 8.55 7.67 6.36
N ASN A 402 7.74 7.03 5.54
CA ASN A 402 6.82 5.97 5.96
C ASN A 402 7.16 4.66 5.26
N GLY A 403 7.24 3.57 6.03
CA GLY A 403 7.49 2.21 5.53
C GLY A 403 8.85 1.63 5.91
N ASN A 404 9.04 0.37 5.53
CA ASN A 404 10.21 -0.43 5.88
C ASN A 404 11.26 -0.31 4.77
N ILE A 405 12.44 0.24 5.07
CA ILE A 405 13.58 0.33 4.16
C ILE A 405 14.42 -0.94 4.27
N ILE A 406 14.61 -1.63 3.15
CA ILE A 406 15.47 -2.78 2.98
C ILE A 406 16.50 -2.44 1.90
N CYS A 407 17.65 -1.94 2.35
CA CYS A 407 18.78 -1.59 1.49
C CYS A 407 19.70 -2.79 1.27
N SER A 408 20.20 -2.96 0.04
CA SER A 408 21.19 -3.96 -0.33
C SER A 408 22.50 -3.28 -0.73
N SER A 409 23.61 -3.75 -0.14
CA SER A 409 24.98 -3.30 -0.49
C SER A 409 25.17 -1.78 -0.57
N GLY A 410 24.63 -1.05 0.41
CA GLY A 410 24.63 0.40 0.46
C GLY A 410 24.67 0.93 1.88
N ALA A 411 25.46 1.99 2.10
CA ALA A 411 25.40 2.77 3.33
C ALA A 411 24.06 3.52 3.41
N ILE A 412 23.52 3.63 4.62
CA ILE A 412 22.34 4.43 4.92
C ILE A 412 22.75 5.60 5.81
N GLU A 413 22.35 6.80 5.44
CA GLU A 413 22.51 8.02 6.22
C GLU A 413 21.12 8.63 6.50
N LEU A 414 20.77 8.77 7.77
CA LEU A 414 19.60 9.51 8.22
C LEU A 414 20.04 10.81 8.89
N LYS A 415 19.69 11.96 8.30
CA LYS A 415 20.15 13.27 8.76
C LYS A 415 19.24 13.90 9.84
N SER A 416 19.58 15.11 10.27
CA SER A 416 18.95 15.78 11.42
C SER A 416 17.45 15.90 11.28
N GLY A 417 16.72 15.53 12.32
CA GLY A 417 15.28 15.70 12.40
C GLY A 417 14.46 14.79 11.48
N VAL A 418 15.06 13.79 10.85
CA VAL A 418 14.33 12.78 10.08
C VAL A 418 13.38 12.02 11.00
N HIS A 419 12.13 11.88 10.56
CA HIS A 419 11.10 11.09 11.23
C HIS A 419 10.74 9.88 10.36
N ILE A 420 10.85 8.68 10.91
CA ILE A 420 10.51 7.43 10.24
C ILE A 420 9.41 6.72 11.03
N ASP A 421 8.30 6.45 10.37
CA ASP A 421 7.28 5.50 10.82
C ASP A 421 7.43 4.22 9.97
N GLY A 422 8.19 3.26 10.50
CA GLY A 422 8.79 2.20 9.71
C GLY A 422 10.04 1.62 10.34
N ARG A 423 10.83 0.94 9.49
CA ARG A 423 12.08 0.26 9.86
C ARG A 423 13.17 0.62 8.88
N VAL A 424 14.43 0.57 9.31
CA VAL A 424 15.59 0.93 8.48
C VAL A 424 16.65 -0.15 8.53
N PHE A 425 16.79 -0.88 7.43
CA PHE A 425 17.66 -2.04 7.33
C PHE A 425 18.63 -1.95 6.17
N THR A 426 19.87 -2.42 6.39
CA THR A 426 20.82 -2.69 5.30
C THR A 426 21.42 -4.09 5.45
N THR A 427 21.50 -4.84 4.35
CA THR A 427 22.14 -6.17 4.34
C THR A 427 23.65 -6.06 4.40
N VAL A 428 24.23 -5.01 3.80
CA VAL A 428 25.66 -4.70 3.84
C VAL A 428 25.79 -3.19 3.72
N GLY A 429 26.35 -2.54 4.74
CA GLY A 429 26.57 -1.10 4.75
C GLY A 429 26.59 -0.52 6.15
N THR A 430 27.28 0.61 6.30
CA THR A 430 27.18 1.43 7.52
C THR A 430 25.80 2.07 7.59
N LEU A 431 25.26 2.22 8.80
CA LEU A 431 24.02 2.93 9.06
C LEU A 431 24.32 4.07 10.05
N THR A 432 24.26 5.30 9.57
CA THR A 432 24.52 6.50 10.38
C THR A 432 23.22 7.27 10.61
N THR A 433 23.05 7.77 11.83
CA THR A 433 21.88 8.56 12.24
C THR A 433 22.32 9.83 12.97
N SER A 434 21.56 10.91 12.82
CA SER A 434 21.76 12.15 13.55
C SER A 434 20.42 12.75 13.97
N GLU A 435 20.14 12.86 15.27
CA GLU A 435 18.94 13.50 15.81
C GLU A 435 17.61 13.03 15.17
N VAL A 436 17.44 11.72 15.02
CA VAL A 436 16.30 11.12 14.32
C VAL A 436 15.21 10.63 15.27
N THR A 437 14.00 10.47 14.76
CA THR A 437 12.95 9.69 15.41
C THR A 437 12.57 8.51 14.52
N VAL A 438 12.75 7.27 15.01
CA VAL A 438 12.37 6.06 14.27
C VAL A 438 11.38 5.25 15.12
N THR A 439 10.17 5.05 14.60
CA THR A 439 9.11 4.29 15.27
C THR A 439 8.78 3.07 14.44
N MET A 440 9.09 1.86 14.94
CA MET A 440 8.69 0.65 14.25
C MET A 440 7.16 0.44 14.31
N PRO A 441 6.52 -0.02 13.23
CA PRO A 441 5.12 -0.42 13.25
C PRO A 441 4.87 -1.58 14.23
N PRO A 442 3.61 -1.76 14.72
CA PRO A 442 3.22 -2.92 15.50
C PRO A 442 3.53 -4.23 14.76
N GLY A 443 3.68 -5.32 15.51
CA GLY A 443 3.93 -6.64 14.94
C GLY A 443 4.94 -7.44 15.74
N CYS A 444 5.95 -6.76 16.30
CA CYS A 444 6.94 -7.38 17.17
C CYS A 444 6.26 -8.09 18.33
N SER A 445 6.15 -9.39 18.19
CA SER A 445 5.69 -10.28 19.22
C SER A 445 6.94 -10.70 19.97
N THR A 446 7.30 -9.96 21.02
CA THR A 446 8.24 -10.52 21.97
C THR A 446 7.62 -11.84 22.43
N ILE A 447 8.36 -12.95 22.30
CA ILE A 447 8.13 -14.06 23.23
C ILE A 447 8.62 -13.53 24.58
N ASP A 448 7.85 -12.60 25.15
CA ASP A 448 7.84 -12.43 26.58
C ASP A 448 7.35 -13.78 27.07
N LEU A 449 8.30 -14.64 27.46
CA LEU A 449 8.11 -15.34 28.71
C LEU A 449 7.75 -14.23 29.69
N LYS A 450 6.45 -14.00 29.88
CA LYS A 450 5.97 -13.15 30.96
C LYS A 450 6.82 -13.60 32.13
N LYS A 451 7.70 -12.71 32.60
CA LYS A 451 8.15 -12.77 33.98
C LYS A 451 6.84 -12.60 34.72
N ASN A 452 6.15 -13.71 34.99
CA ASN A 452 5.39 -13.82 36.19
C ASN A 452 6.45 -13.56 37.25
N VAL A 453 6.59 -12.29 37.61
CA VAL A 453 7.05 -11.89 38.92
C VAL A 453 6.02 -12.53 39.83
N PHE A 454 6.21 -13.82 40.11
CA PHE A 454 5.74 -14.37 41.35
C PHE A 454 6.43 -13.50 42.38
N GLU A 455 5.63 -12.69 43.06
CA GLU A 455 6.04 -12.05 44.28
C GLU A 455 6.87 -13.06 45.06
N LYS A 456 8.02 -12.59 45.52
CA LYS A 456 9.02 -13.31 46.29
C LYS A 456 8.39 -13.95 47.53
N ASN A 457 7.71 -15.09 47.34
CA ASN A 457 6.98 -15.83 48.35
C ASN A 457 7.23 -17.32 48.09
N ASN A 458 8.27 -17.82 48.76
CA ASN A 458 8.69 -19.23 48.90
C ASN A 458 8.88 -20.01 47.59
N ASP A 459 10.11 -20.02 47.07
CA ASP A 459 10.52 -20.98 46.04
C ASP A 459 10.15 -22.42 46.49
N LEU A 460 9.26 -23.06 45.71
CA LEU A 460 8.73 -24.40 45.99
C LEU A 460 9.80 -25.46 45.79
N ILE A 461 10.69 -25.21 44.84
CA ILE A 461 11.86 -26.05 44.58
C ILE A 461 13.14 -25.23 44.61
N SER A 462 14.21 -25.82 45.12
CA SER A 462 15.56 -25.27 45.03
C SER A 462 16.44 -26.19 44.19
N ILE A 463 17.29 -25.58 43.36
CA ILE A 463 18.16 -26.32 42.45
C ILE A 463 19.62 -26.00 42.79
N TYR A 464 20.36 -27.04 43.19
CA TYR A 464 21.77 -26.89 43.56
C TYR A 464 22.56 -28.17 43.27
N PRO A 465 23.79 -28.08 42.75
CA PRO A 465 24.46 -26.87 42.29
C PRO A 465 23.88 -26.32 40.98
N ASN A 466 23.86 -24.99 40.84
CA ASN A 466 23.53 -24.30 39.58
C ASN A 466 24.32 -22.98 39.54
N PRO A 467 25.41 -22.86 38.75
CA PRO A 467 25.86 -23.77 37.68
C PRO A 467 26.38 -25.16 38.13
N PHE A 468 26.45 -26.14 37.21
CA PHE A 468 26.93 -27.52 37.45
C PHE A 468 27.58 -28.14 36.21
N THR A 469 28.37 -29.22 36.36
CA THR A 469 29.11 -29.86 35.24
C THR A 469 28.46 -31.12 34.68
N ASN A 470 27.94 -32.00 35.54
CA ASN A 470 27.28 -33.24 35.09
C ASN A 470 25.88 -33.36 35.69
N ASN A 471 25.75 -33.08 36.99
CA ASN A 471 24.52 -33.35 37.72
C ASN A 471 24.09 -32.14 38.56
N THR A 472 22.79 -31.94 38.70
CA THR A 472 22.19 -31.03 39.68
C THR A 472 21.09 -31.73 40.47
N TYR A 473 20.69 -31.15 41.58
CA TYR A 473 19.63 -31.69 42.44
C TYR A 473 18.50 -30.69 42.57
N ILE A 474 17.28 -31.15 42.38
CA ILE A 474 16.06 -30.39 42.66
C ILE A 474 15.50 -30.89 43.99
N THR A 475 15.38 -30.01 44.97
CA THR A 475 14.81 -30.30 46.29
C THR A 475 13.49 -29.55 46.48
N ILE A 476 12.51 -30.19 47.10
CA ILE A 476 11.20 -29.57 47.42
C ILE A 476 11.25 -28.99 48.85
N ALA A 477 10.71 -27.79 49.05
CA ALA A 477 10.57 -27.21 50.38
C ALA A 477 9.70 -28.09 51.30
N GLU A 478 10.12 -28.27 52.57
CA GLU A 478 9.53 -29.24 53.53
C GLU A 478 8.01 -29.15 53.72
N ALA A 479 7.41 -27.99 53.50
CA ALA A 479 5.96 -27.76 53.64
C ALA A 479 5.10 -28.41 52.52
N GLN A 480 5.70 -29.07 51.53
CA GLN A 480 5.01 -29.60 50.33
C GLN A 480 5.37 -31.05 49.99
N ASN A 481 5.87 -31.82 50.96
CA ASN A 481 6.39 -33.19 50.76
C ASN A 481 5.42 -34.23 50.17
N GLU A 482 4.11 -33.96 50.10
CA GLU A 482 3.11 -34.87 49.53
C GLU A 482 2.67 -34.47 48.10
N SER A 483 3.21 -33.39 47.56
CA SER A 483 2.85 -32.83 46.25
C SER A 483 3.67 -33.47 45.11
N LYS A 484 3.00 -34.10 44.14
CA LYS A 484 3.66 -34.56 42.90
C LYS A 484 3.95 -33.37 41.98
N ILE A 485 5.22 -32.96 41.92
CA ILE A 485 5.69 -31.88 41.04
C ILE A 485 6.34 -32.50 39.79
N ALA A 486 5.80 -32.18 38.62
CA ALA A 486 6.44 -32.52 37.35
C ALA A 486 7.45 -31.44 36.97
N ILE A 487 8.64 -31.85 36.56
CA ILE A 487 9.71 -31.00 36.04
C ILE A 487 9.89 -31.31 34.57
N ILE A 488 9.85 -30.26 33.74
CA ILE A 488 10.18 -30.32 32.32
C ILE A 488 11.35 -29.38 32.08
N ILE A 489 12.38 -29.84 31.37
CA ILE A 489 13.53 -29.04 30.96
C ILE A 489 13.54 -28.91 29.45
N TYR A 490 13.81 -27.69 29.00
CA TYR A 490 13.93 -27.30 27.62
C TYR A 490 15.35 -26.84 27.31
N ASN A 491 15.82 -27.11 26.10
CA ASN A 491 17.01 -26.44 25.58
C ASN A 491 16.70 -24.99 25.17
N TYR A 492 17.74 -24.25 24.75
CA TYR A 492 17.61 -22.86 24.33
C TYR A 492 16.72 -22.66 23.08
N LEU A 493 16.42 -23.72 22.33
CA LEU A 493 15.50 -23.71 21.18
C LEU A 493 14.05 -24.01 21.60
N GLY A 494 13.76 -24.19 22.89
CA GLY A 494 12.43 -24.51 23.41
C GLY A 494 12.02 -25.98 23.22
N MET A 495 12.93 -26.86 22.80
CA MET A 495 12.66 -28.29 22.70
C MET A 495 12.75 -28.95 24.08
N GLU A 496 11.76 -29.76 24.43
CA GLU A 496 11.77 -30.59 25.65
C GLU A 496 12.87 -31.64 25.54
N ILE A 497 13.78 -31.65 26.53
CA ILE A 497 14.91 -32.57 26.58
C ILE A 497 14.85 -33.53 27.76
N PHE A 498 14.06 -33.20 28.78
CA PHE A 498 13.94 -34.01 29.99
C PHE A 498 12.60 -33.73 30.66
N THR A 499 11.91 -34.79 31.05
CA THR A 499 10.69 -34.72 31.86
C THR A 499 10.73 -35.77 32.95
N SER A 500 10.45 -35.37 34.18
CA SER A 500 10.38 -36.27 35.32
C SER A 500 9.40 -35.77 36.38
N VAL A 501 8.97 -36.66 37.26
CA VAL A 501 8.14 -36.32 38.42
C VAL A 501 8.97 -36.50 39.68
N ILE A 502 8.95 -35.49 40.55
CA ILE A 502 9.62 -35.55 41.84
C ILE A 502 8.76 -36.41 42.78
N GLU A 503 9.18 -37.65 43.03
CA GLU A 503 8.46 -38.61 43.89
C GLU A 503 8.98 -38.64 45.35
N LYS A 504 10.12 -38.00 45.62
CA LYS A 504 10.79 -37.91 46.93
C LYS A 504 11.21 -36.47 47.21
N GLN A 505 11.69 -36.14 48.40
CA GLN A 505 12.16 -34.78 48.75
C GLN A 505 13.23 -34.20 47.80
N GLU A 506 13.95 -35.04 47.07
CA GLU A 506 15.01 -34.67 46.15
C GLU A 506 14.95 -35.51 44.86
N LEU A 507 15.21 -34.85 43.73
CA LEU A 507 15.42 -35.46 42.41
C LEU A 507 16.81 -35.09 41.90
N LYS A 508 17.63 -36.10 41.62
CA LYS A 508 18.89 -35.93 40.90
C LYS A 508 18.62 -35.85 39.39
N ILE A 509 19.17 -34.85 38.74
CA ILE A 509 19.18 -34.71 37.28
C ILE A 509 20.60 -34.92 36.79
N ASP A 510 20.75 -35.91 35.91
CA ASP A 510 22.01 -36.19 35.21
C ASP A 510 21.91 -35.60 33.81
N MET A 511 22.82 -34.69 33.49
CA MET A 511 22.91 -34.03 32.19
C MET A 511 24.26 -34.29 31.49
N SER A 512 24.97 -35.36 31.84
CA SER A 512 26.30 -35.65 31.28
C SER A 512 26.33 -35.86 29.75
N GLU A 513 25.18 -36.18 29.14
CA GLU A 513 25.05 -36.39 27.69
C GLU A 513 24.62 -35.13 26.92
N PHE A 514 24.37 -34.01 27.62
CA PHE A 514 23.94 -32.76 27.01
C PHE A 514 25.11 -31.77 26.85
N VAL A 515 24.98 -30.85 25.89
CA VAL A 515 26.02 -29.85 25.58
C VAL A 515 26.02 -28.74 26.63
N SER A 516 27.20 -28.23 27.02
CA SER A 516 27.31 -27.05 27.89
C SER A 516 26.47 -25.88 27.37
N GLY A 517 25.76 -25.20 28.25
CA GLY A 517 24.85 -24.12 27.85
C GLY A 517 23.76 -23.81 28.88
N ILE A 518 22.84 -22.94 28.48
CA ILE A 518 21.68 -22.54 29.28
C ILE A 518 20.49 -23.41 28.90
N TYR A 519 19.86 -23.99 29.92
CA TYR A 519 18.61 -24.72 29.82
C TYR A 519 17.55 -24.02 30.66
N PHE A 520 16.28 -24.28 30.36
CA PHE A 520 15.15 -23.69 31.07
C PHE A 520 14.29 -24.80 31.66
N TYR A 521 13.81 -24.62 32.89
CA TYR A 521 12.92 -25.59 33.52
C TYR A 521 11.54 -24.99 33.82
N LYS A 522 10.57 -25.90 33.90
CA LYS A 522 9.19 -25.64 34.29
C LYS A 522 8.76 -26.66 35.35
N ALA A 523 8.35 -26.18 36.51
CA ALA A 523 7.76 -26.98 37.58
C ALA A 523 6.23 -26.86 37.52
N ILE A 524 5.56 -28.01 37.52
CA ILE A 524 4.11 -28.12 37.38
C ILE A 524 3.54 -28.89 38.56
N LEU A 525 2.61 -28.27 39.28
CA LEU A 525 1.85 -28.89 40.37
C LEU A 525 0.36 -28.84 40.04
N ASN A 526 -0.32 -29.99 40.09
CA ASN A 526 -1.75 -30.10 39.79
C ASN A 526 -2.16 -29.48 38.43
N GLY A 527 -1.29 -29.60 37.42
CA GLY A 527 -1.51 -29.07 36.07
C GLY A 527 -1.18 -27.58 35.89
N ASN A 528 -0.83 -26.86 36.97
CA ASN A 528 -0.47 -25.45 36.91
C ASN A 528 1.04 -25.25 37.01
N VAL A 529 1.54 -24.26 36.27
CA VAL A 529 2.95 -23.83 36.37
C VAL A 529 3.16 -23.11 37.68
N VAL A 530 4.01 -23.67 38.54
CA VAL A 530 4.26 -23.10 39.87
C VAL A 530 5.63 -22.44 39.99
N GLN A 531 6.59 -22.83 39.17
CA GLN A 531 7.93 -22.22 39.14
C GLN A 531 8.58 -22.42 37.77
N THR A 532 9.38 -21.46 37.33
CA THR A 532 10.24 -21.56 36.15
C THR A 532 11.61 -20.98 36.49
N GLY A 533 12.64 -21.38 35.75
CA GLY A 533 13.98 -20.81 35.91
C GLY A 533 14.97 -21.38 34.91
N SER A 534 16.25 -21.05 35.09
CA SER A 534 17.34 -21.51 34.24
C SER A 534 18.29 -22.47 34.96
N LEU A 535 18.93 -23.32 34.18
CA LEU A 535 19.99 -24.25 34.56
C LEU A 535 21.23 -23.93 33.72
N ILE A 536 22.39 -23.83 34.36
CA ILE A 536 23.66 -23.53 33.68
C ILE A 536 24.53 -24.79 33.76
N LEU A 537 24.65 -25.49 32.63
CA LEU A 537 25.56 -26.62 32.45
C LEU A 537 26.90 -26.10 31.93
N LEU A 538 27.97 -26.30 32.72
CA LEU A 538 29.34 -25.86 32.43
C LEU A 538 30.08 -26.86 31.55
#